data_AF-A0A9D4JJG9-F1
#
_entry.id   AF-A0A9D4JJG9-F1
#
_cell.length_a   1.000
_cell.length_b   1.000
_cell.length_c   1.000
_cell.angle_alpha   90.00
_cell.angle_beta   90.00
_cell.angle_gamma   90.00
#
_symmetry.space_group_name_H-M   'P 1'
#
loop_
_entity.id
_entity.type
_entity.pdbx_description
1 polymer ?
#
loop_
_entity_poly.entity_id
_entity_poly.type
_entity_poly.pdbx_seq_one_letter_code
_entity_poly.pdbx_strand_id
1 'polypeptide(L)' 'MFGTSGPRNPVLIYKLYSNMRPSDFSSVQHPFYLATRTIDTASQWFLRQRLGVNKLGQMLKAMAKDAGFPEHK' A
#
# COMPACT_ATOMS: atom_id res chain seq x y z
N MET A 1 -23.37 0.58 -1.38
CA MET A 1 -22.74 1.92 -1.27
C MET A 1 -21.60 1.82 -0.27
N PHE A 2 -20.37 2.20 -0.65
CA PHE A 2 -19.26 2.21 0.29
C PHE A 2 -19.45 3.37 1.27
N GLY A 3 -19.54 3.07 2.57
CA GLY A 3 -19.76 4.09 3.60
C GLY A 3 -18.60 5.09 3.63
N THR A 4 -18.86 6.34 3.23
CA THR A 4 -17.86 7.42 3.22
C THR A 4 -17.72 8.12 4.57
N SER A 5 -18.42 7.66 5.61
CA SER A 5 -18.46 8.30 6.94
C SER A 5 -17.82 7.47 8.07
N GLY A 6 -17.08 6.40 7.75
CA GLY A 6 -16.50 5.49 8.76
C GLY A 6 -14.99 5.25 8.62
N PRO A 7 -14.38 4.52 9.58
CA PRO A 7 -12.95 4.19 9.59
C PRO A 7 -12.50 3.34 8.39
N ARG A 8 -13.44 2.76 7.65
CA ARG A 8 -13.21 2.01 6.41
C ARG A 8 -13.48 2.83 5.14
N ASN A 9 -13.53 4.16 5.24
CA ASN A 9 -13.74 5.02 4.07
C ASN A 9 -12.52 4.92 3.13
N PRO A 10 -12.68 4.37 1.91
CA PRO A 10 -11.57 4.20 0.98
C PRO A 10 -10.94 5.55 0.56
N VAL A 11 -11.73 6.63 0.54
CA VAL A 11 -11.24 7.98 0.20
C VAL A 11 -10.31 8.52 1.28
N LEU A 12 -10.64 8.32 2.56
CA LEU A 12 -9.79 8.76 3.67
C LEU A 12 -8.49 7.96 3.71
N ILE A 13 -8.58 6.63 3.51
CA ILE A 13 -7.41 5.75 3.42
C ILE A 13 -6.50 6.18 2.26
N TYR A 14 -7.08 6.46 1.09
CA TYR A 14 -6.34 6.97 -0.05
C TYR A 14 -5.64 8.29 0.24
N LYS A 15 -6.35 9.27 0.82
CA LYS A 15 -5.78 10.58 1.17
C LYS A 15 -4.63 10.46 2.17
N LEU A 16 -4.81 9.62 3.20
CA LEU A 16 -3.77 9.35 4.19
C LEU A 16 -2.52 8.74 3.53
N TYR A 17 -2.72 7.71 2.70
CA TYR A 17 -1.62 7.09 1.96
C TYR A 17 -0.91 8.07 1.03
N SER A 18 -1.68 8.88 0.28
CA SER A 18 -1.12 9.88 -0.64
C SER A 18 -0.29 10.93 0.07
N ASN A 19 -0.69 11.35 1.28
CA ASN A 19 0.06 12.32 2.08
C ASN A 19 1.38 11.76 2.62
N MET A 20 1.47 10.44 2.83
CA MET A 20 2.71 9.78 3.25
C MET A 20 3.67 9.56 2.08
N ARG A 21 3.23 9.79 0.83
CA ARG A 21 4.09 9.57 -0.33
C ARG A 21 5.22 10.60 -0.36
N PRO A 22 6.41 10.19 -0.83
CA PRO A 22 7.53 11.11 -1.05
C PRO A 22 7.16 12.20 -2.05
N SER A 23 7.51 13.45 -1.74
CA SER A 23 7.30 14.61 -2.63
C SER A 23 7.80 14.33 -4.05
N ASP A 24 9.00 13.78 -4.14
CA ASP A 24 9.73 13.56 -5.39
C ASP A 24 9.26 12.30 -6.14
N PHE A 25 8.28 11.57 -5.61
CA PHE A 25 7.80 10.30 -6.17
C PHE A 25 6.28 10.12 -6.03
N SER A 26 5.54 11.18 -6.35
CA SER A 26 4.08 11.29 -6.20
C SER A 26 3.32 11.57 -7.52
N SER A 27 4.01 11.82 -8.63
CA SER A 27 3.40 12.01 -9.96
C SER A 27 2.59 10.81 -10.47
N VAL A 28 1.67 11.07 -11.39
CA VAL A 28 0.76 10.09 -12.03
C VAL A 28 1.51 9.00 -12.79
N GLN A 29 2.72 9.30 -13.31
CA GLN A 29 3.56 8.31 -14.01
C GLN A 29 4.27 7.35 -13.05
N HIS A 30 4.33 7.67 -11.76
CA HIS A 30 4.99 6.82 -10.78
C HIS A 30 4.09 5.66 -10.32
N PRO A 31 4.69 4.52 -9.94
CA PRO A 31 3.95 3.40 -9.39
C PRO A 31 3.09 3.85 -8.20
N PHE A 32 1.84 3.39 -8.17
CA PHE A 32 0.95 3.73 -7.06
C PHE A 32 1.35 3.00 -5.77
N TYR A 33 1.64 1.70 -5.86
CA TYR A 33 2.09 0.89 -4.72
C TYR A 33 3.61 0.91 -4.61
N LEU A 34 4.10 1.46 -3.49
CA LEU A 34 5.53 1.49 -3.15
C LEU A 34 5.89 0.31 -2.24
N ALA A 35 7.02 -0.34 -2.52
CA ALA A 35 7.62 -1.27 -1.59
C ALA A 35 8.39 -0.50 -0.50
N THR A 36 8.27 -0.93 0.75
CA THR A 36 9.15 -0.47 1.83
C THR A 36 10.53 -1.10 1.65
N ARG A 37 11.56 -0.36 2.04
CA ARG A 37 12.93 -0.87 2.08
C ARG A 37 13.12 -1.62 3.39
N THR A 38 13.68 -2.83 3.34
CA THR A 38 13.98 -3.65 4.54
C THR A 38 15.28 -3.25 5.23
N ILE A 39 16.17 -2.57 4.50
CA ILE A 39 17.43 -2.05 5.02
C ILE A 39 17.22 -0.57 5.31
N ASP A 40 17.50 -0.17 6.54
CA ASP A 40 17.41 1.22 6.95
C ASP A 40 18.56 2.01 6.32
N THR A 41 18.27 2.67 5.22
CA THR A 41 19.17 3.64 4.60
C THR A 41 18.58 5.01 4.85
N ALA A 42 19.37 5.91 5.46
CA ALA A 42 18.97 7.27 5.83
C ALA A 42 18.38 8.13 4.68
N SER A 43 18.48 7.67 3.43
CA SER A 43 18.05 8.43 2.26
C SER A 43 16.57 8.27 1.91
N GLN A 44 16.00 7.04 1.91
CA GLN A 44 14.59 6.79 1.52
C GLN A 44 14.04 5.50 2.12
N TRP A 45 12.84 5.57 2.74
CA TRP A 45 12.14 4.42 3.34
C TRP A 45 11.48 3.47 2.33
N PHE A 46 11.52 3.80 1.04
CA PHE A 46 10.79 3.10 -0.03
C PHE A 46 11.69 2.77 -1.23
N LEU A 47 11.23 1.84 -2.07
CA LEU A 47 11.83 1.50 -3.35
C LEU A 47 11.10 2.23 -4.49
N ARG A 48 11.85 2.78 -5.45
CA ARG A 48 11.30 3.43 -6.65
C ARG A 48 10.77 2.43 -7.69
N GLN A 49 11.09 1.15 -7.53
CA GLN A 49 10.64 0.10 -8.44
C GLN A 49 9.14 -0.17 -8.26
N ARG A 50 8.48 -0.59 -9.35
CA ARG A 50 7.09 -1.07 -9.30
C ARG A 50 7.00 -2.29 -8.39
N LEU A 51 5.99 -2.33 -7.52
CA LEU A 51 5.66 -3.53 -6.79
C LEU A 51 5.11 -4.59 -7.76
N GLY A 52 5.73 -5.77 -7.77
CA GLY A 52 5.30 -6.87 -8.63
C GLY A 52 3.95 -7.46 -8.22
N VAL A 53 3.16 -7.91 -9.19
CA VAL A 53 1.82 -8.49 -8.96
C VAL A 53 1.83 -9.68 -8.00
N ASN A 54 2.86 -10.53 -8.08
CA ASN A 54 3.04 -11.67 -7.17
C ASN A 54 3.26 -11.21 -5.72
N LYS A 55 4.00 -10.11 -5.53
CA LYS A 55 4.27 -9.54 -4.20
C LYS A 55 3.01 -8.92 -3.61
N LEU A 56 2.23 -8.20 -4.41
CA LEU A 56 0.91 -7.70 -4.02
C LEU A 56 -0.01 -8.84 -3.57
N GLY A 57 -0.06 -9.92 -4.34
CA GLY A 57 -0.84 -11.11 -4.00
C GLY A 57 -0.42 -11.73 -2.67
N GLN A 58 0.87 -11.87 -2.41
CA GLN A 58 1.38 -12.38 -1.12
C GLN A 58 1.04 -11.44 0.05
N MET A 59 1.15 -10.12 -0.14
CA MET A 59 0.79 -9.15 0.89
C MET A 59 -0.70 -9.22 1.24
N LEU A 60 -1.57 -9.29 0.23
CA LEU A 60 -3.02 -9.40 0.44
C LEU A 60 -3.39 -10.71 1.14
N LYS A 61 -2.74 -11.84 0.80
CA LYS A 61 -2.93 -13.11 1.50
C LYS A 61 -2.55 -13.00 2.98
N ALA A 62 -1.41 -12.39 3.29
CA ALA A 62 -0.98 -12.17 4.67
C ALA A 62 -1.95 -11.29 5.45
N MET A 63 -2.41 -10.17 4.86
CA MET A 63 -3.42 -9.29 5.46
C MET A 63 -4.76 -10.01 5.66
N ALA A 64 -5.18 -10.84 4.70
CA ALA A 64 -6.42 -11.60 4.79
C ALA A 64 -6.35 -12.62 5.94
N LYS A 65 -5.22 -13.32 6.07
CA LYS A 65 -4.96 -14.26 7.16
C LYS A 65 -4.98 -13.58 8.53
N ASP A 66 -4.33 -12.43 8.67
CA ASP A 66 -4.29 -11.67 9.93
C ASP A 66 -5.68 -11.13 10.32
N ALA A 67 -6.48 -10.72 9.33
CA ALA A 67 -7.86 -10.31 9.54
C ALA A 67 -8.84 -11.48 9.76
N GLY A 68 -8.36 -12.73 9.78
CA GLY A 68 -9.18 -13.93 10.03
C GLY A 68 -10.09 -14.34 8.86
N PHE A 69 -9.80 -13.88 7.64
CA PHE A 69 -10.55 -14.33 6.47
C PHE A 69 -10.21 -15.78 6.12
N PRO A 70 -11.21 -16.58 5.70
CA PRO A 70 -10.97 -17.96 5.29
C PRO A 70 -10.09 -18.00 4.04
N GLU A 71 -9.01 -18.79 4.10
CA GLU A 71 -8.24 -19.11 2.89
C GLU A 71 -9.09 -19.97 1.97
N HIS A 72 -9.51 -19.41 0.83
CA HIS A 72 -10.06 -20.22 -0.24
C HIS A 72 -8.89 -20.96 -0.92
N LYS A 73 -8.86 -22.29 -0.75
CA LYS A 73 -7.96 -23.19 -1.47
C LYS A 73 -8.23 -23.17 -2.96
#